data_AF-A0A2K9LVF2-F1
#
_entry.id   AF-A0A2K9LVF2-F1
#
_cell.length_a   1.000
_cell.length_b   1.000
_cell.length_c   1.000
_cell.angle_alpha   90.00
_cell.angle_beta   90.00
_cell.angle_gamma   90.00
#
_symmetry.space_group_name_H-M   'P 1'
#
loop_
_entity.id
_entity.type
_entity.pdbx_description
1 polymer ?
#
loop_
_entity_poly.entity_id
_entity_poly.type
_entity_poly.pdbx_seq_one_letter_code
_entity_poly.pdbx_strand_id
1 'polypeptide(L)'
;MNKIENNFIAENYKNKNALMIKFSVIFTVLLIPVVTYLVILNINPSLKYYLDNYEGIKDAFGVNVLASTFEITFLSWMSLSLFVIGFSMIVFLKPFLNSKLNNNYKLSYIITIAAFAVFAVVIEAISEYGYSRFYNLFEFLVQEEISSNFSGSLESMKEHFKEMYSNGFKYKWSTDTLTWWFAIFKIIAVILCFNIWLKNDNNKKIIIEQPSRSLSQSKIKDFINKFSLNSRKNILFWLIVGTTLVFITPLVFIINMCLINSQMNSLLNWTFIISDLYKTLENGDVSNITKGSYFAIKFLPVIVSGFLIANILISSVAYIQNWRTSNKTFAFEFSVLLIEILCVLIVIAYSAHESQRLTDMWNSGKISFSSEILESKYLIKTYGSLKWQSDTVTEPWMSGLKYISQTIISLSFLATIYVILGVKFKKINENN
;
A
#
# COMPACT_ATOMS: atom_id res chain seq x y z
N MET A 1 23.79 37.94 -5.48
CA MET A 1 22.43 37.52 -5.07
C MET A 1 21.56 37.38 -6.32
N ASN A 2 20.83 36.26 -6.42
CA ASN A 2 19.88 35.87 -7.47
C ASN A 2 20.43 35.67 -8.90
N LYS A 3 21.04 34.51 -9.16
CA LYS A 3 21.14 33.91 -10.50
C LYS A 3 21.50 32.41 -10.45
N ILE A 4 20.72 31.65 -9.68
CA ILE A 4 20.53 30.20 -9.91
C ILE A 4 19.03 29.96 -9.74
N GLU A 5 18.23 30.65 -10.55
CA GLU A 5 16.84 30.24 -10.75
C GLU A 5 16.90 28.90 -11.49
N ASN A 6 16.60 27.84 -10.75
CA ASN A 6 16.04 26.58 -11.21
C ASN A 6 16.05 26.41 -12.73
N ASN A 7 17.10 25.79 -13.29
CA ASN A 7 17.04 25.14 -14.62
C ASN A 7 16.12 23.90 -14.61
N PHE A 8 14.94 24.03 -13.99
CA PHE A 8 13.71 23.37 -14.40
C PHE A 8 13.02 24.22 -15.49
N ILE A 9 13.82 24.94 -16.29
CA ILE A 9 13.37 25.93 -17.27
C ILE A 9 13.21 25.24 -18.62
N ALA A 10 11.95 25.06 -19.01
CA ALA A 10 11.38 25.04 -20.37
C ALA A 10 11.97 24.16 -21.50
N GLU A 11 13.24 23.79 -21.51
CA GLU A 11 13.84 22.97 -22.58
C GLU A 11 13.38 21.49 -22.53
N ASN A 12 12.83 21.06 -21.38
CA ASN A 12 12.38 19.69 -21.09
C ASN A 12 11.17 19.19 -21.89
N TYR A 13 10.49 20.06 -22.65
CA TYR A 13 9.28 19.68 -23.40
C TYR A 13 9.52 19.56 -24.92
N LYS A 14 10.76 19.32 -25.37
CA LYS A 14 11.04 19.21 -26.82
C LYS A 14 10.28 18.07 -27.50
N ASN A 15 9.94 17.00 -26.79
CA ASN A 15 9.22 15.85 -27.35
C ASN A 15 7.83 15.65 -26.74
N LYS A 16 6.96 16.68 -26.85
CA LYS A 16 5.60 16.70 -26.28
C LYS A 16 4.73 15.53 -26.73
N ASN A 17 4.87 15.11 -28.00
CA ASN A 17 4.14 13.97 -28.55
C ASN A 17 4.59 12.66 -27.85
N ALA A 18 5.89 12.45 -27.65
CA ALA A 18 6.38 11.26 -26.97
C ALA A 18 5.92 11.21 -25.50
N LEU A 19 5.88 12.36 -24.82
CA LEU A 19 5.40 12.45 -23.43
C LEU A 19 3.89 12.18 -23.33
N MET A 20 3.08 12.71 -24.25
CA MET A 20 1.66 12.39 -24.37
C MET A 20 1.41 10.90 -24.63
N ILE A 21 2.13 10.29 -25.57
CA ILE A 21 2.02 8.85 -25.87
C ILE A 21 2.38 8.01 -24.63
N LYS A 22 3.49 8.33 -23.97
CA LYS A 22 3.95 7.64 -22.76
C LYS A 22 2.92 7.70 -21.63
N PHE A 23 2.35 8.88 -21.35
CA PHE A 23 1.29 9.01 -20.35
C PHE A 23 0.01 8.27 -20.76
N SER A 24 -0.35 8.30 -22.04
CA SER A 24 -1.51 7.57 -22.56
C SER A 24 -1.36 6.07 -22.34
N VAL A 25 -0.18 5.50 -22.64
CA VAL A 25 0.12 4.07 -22.43
C VAL A 25 -0.07 3.67 -20.97
N ILE A 26 0.44 4.47 -20.01
CA ILE A 26 0.25 4.17 -18.58
C ILE A 26 -1.22 4.18 -18.22
N PHE A 27 -1.95 5.22 -18.61
CA PHE A 27 -3.37 5.33 -18.30
C PHE A 27 -4.16 4.17 -18.90
N THR A 28 -3.87 3.76 -20.14
CA THR A 28 -4.49 2.59 -20.76
C THR A 28 -4.20 1.31 -19.96
N VAL A 29 -2.95 1.08 -19.55
CA VAL A 29 -2.58 -0.11 -18.74
C VAL A 29 -3.30 -0.11 -17.39
N LEU A 30 -3.43 1.06 -16.74
CA LEU A 30 -4.15 1.19 -15.46
C LEU A 30 -5.66 1.03 -15.62
N LEU A 31 -6.22 1.36 -16.77
CA LEU A 31 -7.65 1.32 -17.04
C LEU A 31 -8.18 -0.09 -17.34
N ILE A 32 -7.33 -0.99 -17.86
CA ILE A 32 -7.69 -2.39 -18.11
C ILE A 32 -8.31 -3.08 -16.88
N PRO A 33 -7.64 -3.11 -15.69
CA PRO A 33 -8.22 -3.76 -14.52
C PRO A 33 -9.50 -3.06 -14.04
N VAL A 34 -9.59 -1.73 -14.13
CA VAL A 34 -10.78 -0.96 -13.72
C VAL A 34 -12.00 -1.32 -14.56
N VAL A 35 -11.84 -1.37 -15.88
CA VAL A 35 -12.93 -1.76 -16.79
C VAL A 35 -13.31 -3.22 -16.57
N THR A 36 -12.33 -4.11 -16.37
CA THR A 36 -12.58 -5.53 -16.10
C THR A 36 -13.39 -5.72 -14.82
N TYR A 37 -13.01 -5.00 -13.76
CA TYR A 37 -13.73 -5.01 -12.49
C TYR A 37 -15.15 -4.47 -12.63
N LEU A 38 -15.35 -3.35 -13.33
CA LEU A 38 -16.69 -2.83 -13.63
C LEU A 38 -17.56 -3.81 -14.42
N VAL A 39 -16.99 -4.54 -15.38
CA VAL A 39 -17.71 -5.60 -16.08
C VAL A 39 -18.18 -6.66 -15.09
N ILE A 40 -17.29 -7.12 -14.19
CA ILE A 40 -17.63 -8.10 -13.14
C ILE A 40 -18.75 -7.58 -12.24
N LEU A 41 -18.69 -6.32 -11.80
CA LEU A 41 -19.74 -5.72 -10.97
C LEU A 41 -21.11 -5.75 -11.66
N ASN A 42 -21.16 -5.47 -12.96
CA ASN A 42 -22.42 -5.38 -13.70
C ASN A 42 -22.99 -6.74 -14.11
N ILE A 43 -22.15 -7.77 -14.30
CA ILE A 43 -22.61 -9.11 -14.67
C ILE A 43 -22.92 -10.02 -13.47
N ASN A 44 -22.54 -9.63 -12.25
CA ASN A 44 -22.69 -10.49 -11.06
C ASN A 44 -24.10 -10.38 -10.45
N PRO A 45 -25.00 -11.36 -10.67
CA PRO A 45 -26.35 -11.32 -10.13
C PRO A 45 -26.39 -11.44 -8.60
N SER A 46 -25.46 -12.19 -8.01
CA SER A 46 -25.34 -12.38 -6.56
C SER A 46 -25.03 -11.05 -5.86
N LEU A 47 -24.16 -10.23 -6.47
CA LEU A 47 -23.88 -8.88 -5.96
C LEU A 47 -25.12 -7.99 -6.02
N LYS A 48 -25.86 -8.04 -7.15
CA LYS A 48 -27.09 -7.25 -7.29
C LYS A 48 -28.10 -7.63 -6.19
N TYR A 49 -28.35 -8.93 -6.00
CA TYR A 49 -29.25 -9.41 -4.96
C TYR A 49 -28.79 -9.01 -3.55
N TYR A 50 -27.48 -9.08 -3.28
CA TYR A 50 -26.88 -8.62 -2.03
C TYR A 50 -27.17 -7.14 -1.76
N LEU A 51 -26.92 -6.27 -2.74
CA LEU A 51 -27.12 -4.83 -2.59
C LEU A 51 -28.60 -4.45 -2.44
N ASP A 52 -29.48 -5.14 -3.17
CA ASP A 52 -30.94 -4.93 -3.09
C ASP A 52 -31.51 -5.33 -1.72
N ASN A 53 -30.87 -6.27 -1.02
CA ASN A 53 -31.29 -6.78 0.29
C ASN A 53 -30.37 -6.35 1.45
N TYR A 54 -29.48 -5.37 1.23
CA TYR A 54 -28.46 -4.95 2.19
C TYR A 54 -29.04 -4.57 3.56
N GLU A 55 -30.16 -3.84 3.57
CA GLU A 55 -30.84 -3.42 4.80
C GLU A 55 -31.32 -4.60 5.66
N GLY A 56 -31.66 -5.73 5.02
CA GLY A 56 -32.16 -6.93 5.71
C GLY A 56 -31.07 -7.79 6.35
N ILE A 57 -29.80 -7.50 6.09
CA ILE A 57 -28.64 -8.27 6.59
C ILE A 57 -27.63 -7.43 7.38
N LYS A 58 -27.75 -6.10 7.36
CA LYS A 58 -26.78 -5.20 7.98
C LYS A 58 -26.62 -5.42 9.49
N ASP A 59 -27.68 -5.85 10.15
CA ASP A 59 -27.69 -6.08 11.61
C ASP A 59 -27.17 -7.49 11.95
N ALA A 60 -27.25 -8.41 10.99
CA ALA A 60 -26.85 -9.80 11.16
C ALA A 60 -25.33 -10.00 11.14
N PHE A 61 -24.62 -9.14 10.41
CA PHE A 61 -23.18 -9.24 10.23
C PHE A 61 -22.45 -8.00 10.76
N GLY A 62 -21.14 -8.13 10.98
CA GLY A 62 -20.30 -7.01 11.38
C GLY A 62 -19.73 -6.19 10.21
N VAL A 63 -19.08 -5.09 10.54
CA VAL A 63 -18.59 -4.08 9.57
C VAL A 63 -17.43 -4.62 8.71
N ASN A 64 -16.67 -5.61 9.19
CA ASN A 64 -15.51 -6.14 8.45
C ASN A 64 -15.92 -7.10 7.31
N VAL A 65 -17.19 -7.48 7.22
CA VAL A 65 -17.71 -8.38 6.16
C VAL A 65 -18.81 -7.77 5.32
N LEU A 66 -19.47 -6.72 5.83
CA LEU A 66 -20.45 -5.95 5.08
C LEU A 66 -19.78 -4.88 4.23
N ALA A 67 -20.32 -4.66 3.03
CA ALA A 67 -19.90 -3.61 2.12
C ALA A 67 -21.12 -2.94 1.49
N SER A 68 -21.14 -1.60 1.48
CA SER A 68 -22.30 -0.86 0.98
C SER A 68 -22.26 -0.62 -0.53
N THR A 69 -23.41 -0.26 -1.11
CA THR A 69 -23.52 0.19 -2.52
C THR A 69 -22.60 1.38 -2.81
N PHE A 70 -22.42 2.27 -1.84
CA PHE A 70 -21.50 3.40 -1.98
C PHE A 70 -20.06 2.91 -2.14
N GLU A 71 -19.61 2.01 -1.27
CA GLU A 71 -18.25 1.50 -1.28
C GLU A 71 -17.93 0.72 -2.56
N ILE A 72 -18.83 -0.15 -3.01
CA ILE A 72 -18.58 -0.99 -4.19
C ILE A 72 -18.88 -0.21 -5.49
N THR A 73 -20.12 0.23 -5.67
CA THR A 73 -20.58 0.74 -6.97
C THR A 73 -20.20 2.21 -7.17
N PHE A 74 -20.47 3.09 -6.21
CA PHE A 74 -20.20 4.52 -6.42
C PHE A 74 -18.69 4.80 -6.56
N LEU A 75 -17.86 4.20 -5.70
CA LEU A 75 -16.41 4.40 -5.76
C LEU A 75 -15.79 3.84 -7.05
N SER A 76 -16.23 2.69 -7.57
CA SER A 76 -15.69 2.18 -8.85
C SER A 76 -16.00 3.11 -10.03
N TRP A 77 -17.22 3.64 -10.11
CA TRP A 77 -17.57 4.65 -11.13
C TRP A 77 -16.84 5.98 -10.92
N MET A 78 -16.61 6.39 -9.67
CA MET A 78 -15.82 7.58 -9.34
C MET A 78 -14.36 7.41 -9.79
N SER A 79 -13.76 6.24 -9.55
CA SER A 79 -12.42 5.86 -10.01
C SER A 79 -12.32 5.96 -11.54
N LEU A 80 -13.25 5.33 -12.27
CA LEU A 80 -13.31 5.42 -13.72
C LEU A 80 -13.41 6.88 -14.19
N SER A 81 -14.25 7.69 -13.54
CA SER A 81 -14.44 9.10 -13.87
C SER A 81 -13.13 9.89 -13.74
N LEU A 82 -12.33 9.63 -12.69
CA LEU A 82 -11.02 10.26 -12.51
C LEU A 82 -10.03 9.83 -13.60
N PHE A 83 -10.05 8.56 -14.03
CA PHE A 83 -9.26 8.10 -15.16
C PHE A 83 -9.65 8.79 -16.47
N VAL A 84 -10.96 8.96 -16.73
CA VAL A 84 -11.47 9.65 -17.92
C VAL A 84 -11.08 11.13 -17.92
N ILE A 85 -11.17 11.81 -16.77
CA ILE A 85 -10.72 13.19 -16.60
C ILE A 85 -9.21 13.29 -16.84
N GLY A 86 -8.41 12.40 -16.23
CA GLY A 86 -6.96 12.36 -16.44
C GLY A 86 -6.57 12.08 -17.90
N PHE A 87 -7.28 11.18 -18.59
CA PHE A 87 -7.08 10.91 -20.01
C PHE A 87 -7.42 12.14 -20.87
N SER A 88 -8.51 12.82 -20.56
CA SER A 88 -8.89 14.08 -21.22
C SER A 88 -7.79 15.13 -21.04
N MET A 89 -7.22 15.26 -19.84
CA MET A 89 -6.08 16.16 -19.60
C MET A 89 -4.83 15.76 -20.40
N ILE A 90 -4.57 14.46 -20.58
CA ILE A 90 -3.45 14.00 -21.42
C ILE A 90 -3.66 14.40 -22.89
N VAL A 91 -4.88 14.29 -23.41
CA VAL A 91 -5.21 14.75 -24.77
C VAL A 91 -4.94 16.26 -24.92
N PHE A 92 -5.31 17.05 -23.92
CA PHE A 92 -5.05 18.50 -23.89
C PHE A 92 -3.64 18.90 -23.44
N LEU A 93 -2.75 17.93 -23.16
CA LEU A 93 -1.41 18.20 -22.67
C LEU A 93 -0.58 18.98 -23.68
N LYS A 94 -0.64 18.59 -24.96
CA LYS A 94 0.12 19.26 -26.04
C LYS A 94 -0.25 20.75 -26.18
N PRO A 95 -1.53 21.15 -26.34
CA PRO A 95 -1.88 22.56 -26.40
C PRO A 95 -1.53 23.29 -25.10
N PHE A 96 -1.71 22.66 -23.93
CA PHE A 96 -1.37 23.28 -22.65
C PHE A 96 0.13 23.57 -22.52
N LEU A 97 0.99 22.64 -22.93
CA LEU A 97 2.45 22.82 -22.96
C LEU A 97 2.92 23.83 -24.02
N ASN A 98 2.13 24.09 -25.06
CA ASN A 98 2.40 25.09 -26.10
C ASN A 98 1.96 26.51 -25.72
N SER A 99 1.14 26.66 -24.68
CA SER A 99 0.67 27.98 -24.22
C SER A 99 1.81 28.89 -23.74
N LYS A 100 1.55 30.20 -23.70
CA LYS A 100 2.46 31.22 -23.12
C LYS A 100 2.46 31.24 -21.58
N LEU A 101 1.86 30.23 -20.93
CA LEU A 101 1.81 30.12 -19.47
C LEU A 101 3.21 29.90 -18.87
N ASN A 102 3.38 30.36 -17.64
CA ASN A 102 4.61 30.13 -16.87
C ASN A 102 4.88 28.62 -16.69
N ASN A 103 6.16 28.23 -16.67
CA ASN A 103 6.61 26.85 -16.50
C ASN A 103 6.06 26.18 -15.24
N ASN A 104 5.86 26.95 -14.16
CA ASN A 104 5.29 26.44 -12.92
C ASN A 104 3.84 25.94 -13.11
N TYR A 105 3.02 26.63 -13.92
CA TYR A 105 1.66 26.18 -14.24
C TYR A 105 1.68 24.93 -15.12
N LYS A 106 2.62 24.83 -16.05
CA LYS A 106 2.82 23.63 -16.88
C LYS A 106 3.23 22.41 -16.05
N LEU A 107 4.13 22.60 -15.09
CA LEU A 107 4.53 21.56 -14.14
C LEU A 107 3.37 21.16 -13.24
N SER A 108 2.64 22.15 -12.70
CA SER A 108 1.43 21.92 -11.88
C SER A 108 0.40 21.07 -12.63
N TYR A 109 0.15 21.35 -13.91
CA TYR A 109 -0.75 20.56 -14.74
C TYR A 109 -0.35 19.09 -14.85
N ILE A 110 0.94 18.79 -15.04
CA ILE A 110 1.44 17.41 -15.09
C ILE A 110 1.30 16.73 -13.73
N ILE A 111 1.58 17.45 -12.64
CA ILE A 111 1.39 16.94 -11.27
C ILE A 111 -0.09 16.61 -11.04
N THR A 112 -1.03 17.44 -11.51
CA THR A 112 -2.47 17.17 -11.41
C THR A 112 -2.88 15.91 -12.17
N ILE A 113 -2.32 15.64 -13.36
CA ILE A 113 -2.56 14.38 -14.08
C ILE A 113 -2.10 13.18 -13.24
N ALA A 114 -0.90 13.24 -12.66
CA ALA A 114 -0.38 12.18 -11.80
C ALA A 114 -1.26 11.99 -10.55
N ALA A 115 -1.71 13.10 -9.94
CA ALA A 115 -2.59 13.07 -8.78
C ALA A 115 -3.93 12.38 -9.11
N PHE A 116 -4.53 12.67 -10.27
CA PHE A 116 -5.75 11.97 -10.70
C PHE A 116 -5.55 10.47 -10.87
N ALA A 117 -4.42 10.03 -11.46
CA ALA A 117 -4.11 8.60 -11.56
C ALA A 117 -3.99 7.94 -10.17
N VAL A 118 -3.28 8.58 -9.24
CA VAL A 118 -3.12 8.06 -7.87
C VAL A 118 -4.46 8.00 -7.13
N PHE A 119 -5.26 9.06 -7.18
CA PHE A 119 -6.57 9.08 -6.54
C PHE A 119 -7.51 8.04 -7.15
N ALA A 120 -7.51 7.87 -8.47
CA ALA A 120 -8.31 6.85 -9.13
C ALA A 120 -7.91 5.44 -8.64
N VAL A 121 -6.62 5.13 -8.57
CA VAL A 121 -6.13 3.83 -8.05
C VAL A 121 -6.52 3.61 -6.59
N VAL A 122 -6.46 4.63 -5.74
CA VAL A 122 -6.84 4.51 -4.32
C VAL A 122 -8.34 4.26 -4.18
N ILE A 123 -9.17 5.01 -4.89
CA ILE A 123 -10.62 4.86 -4.87
C ILE A 123 -11.04 3.49 -5.41
N GLU A 124 -10.38 3.05 -6.49
CA GLU A 124 -10.58 1.70 -7.03
C GLU A 124 -10.28 0.63 -5.99
N ALA A 125 -9.12 0.73 -5.30
CA ALA A 125 -8.72 -0.25 -4.30
C ALA A 125 -9.71 -0.35 -3.14
N ILE A 126 -10.32 0.77 -2.72
CA ILE A 126 -11.38 0.78 -1.70
C ILE A 126 -12.62 0.03 -2.21
N SER A 127 -13.00 0.23 -3.47
CA SER A 127 -14.12 -0.50 -4.07
C SER A 127 -13.83 -1.99 -4.20
N GLU A 128 -12.69 -2.37 -4.78
CA GLU A 128 -12.24 -3.76 -4.91
C GLU A 128 -12.17 -4.46 -3.54
N TYR A 129 -11.74 -3.74 -2.49
CA TYR A 129 -11.74 -4.24 -1.11
C TYR A 129 -13.16 -4.47 -0.58
N GLY A 130 -14.09 -3.53 -0.84
CA GLY A 130 -15.52 -3.71 -0.54
C GLY A 130 -16.10 -4.96 -1.22
N TYR A 131 -15.77 -5.17 -2.50
CA TYR A 131 -16.20 -6.37 -3.22
C TYR A 131 -15.62 -7.66 -2.66
N SER A 132 -14.35 -7.67 -2.22
CA SER A 132 -13.78 -8.85 -1.54
C SER A 132 -14.53 -9.19 -0.25
N ARG A 133 -15.00 -8.20 0.51
CA ARG A 133 -15.82 -8.43 1.73
C ARG A 133 -17.16 -9.06 1.37
N PHE A 134 -17.86 -8.50 0.39
CA PHE A 134 -19.09 -9.09 -0.17
C PHE A 134 -18.85 -10.54 -0.60
N TYR A 135 -17.78 -10.80 -1.36
CA TYR A 135 -17.52 -12.14 -1.88
C TYR A 135 -17.23 -13.14 -0.76
N ASN A 136 -16.53 -12.73 0.30
CA ASN A 136 -16.30 -13.57 1.48
C ASN A 136 -17.62 -13.94 2.18
N LEU A 137 -18.54 -12.98 2.31
CA LEU A 137 -19.87 -13.24 2.88
C LEU A 137 -20.71 -14.16 1.98
N PHE A 138 -20.69 -13.92 0.67
CA PHE A 138 -21.34 -14.78 -0.32
C PHE A 138 -20.81 -16.22 -0.25
N GLU A 139 -19.49 -16.39 -0.24
CA GLU A 139 -18.84 -17.70 -0.15
C GLU A 139 -19.14 -18.41 1.17
N PHE A 140 -19.23 -17.64 2.28
CA PHE A 140 -19.64 -18.14 3.59
C PHE A 140 -21.09 -18.65 3.56
N LEU A 141 -22.06 -17.82 3.17
CA LEU A 141 -23.49 -18.17 3.23
C LEU A 141 -23.86 -19.42 2.43
N VAL A 142 -23.12 -19.74 1.38
CA VAL A 142 -23.36 -20.92 0.55
C VAL A 142 -22.97 -22.23 1.25
N GLN A 143 -22.05 -22.20 2.22
CA GLN A 143 -21.53 -23.43 2.83
C GLN A 143 -22.61 -24.17 3.65
N GLU A 144 -22.69 -25.48 3.45
CA GLU A 144 -23.68 -26.33 4.11
C GLU A 144 -23.42 -26.52 5.61
N GLU A 145 -22.16 -26.41 6.05
CA GLU A 145 -21.73 -26.53 7.44
C GLU A 145 -22.32 -25.43 8.36
N ILE A 146 -22.87 -24.34 7.80
CA ILE A 146 -23.45 -23.21 8.54
C ILE A 146 -24.98 -23.39 8.61
N SER A 147 -25.44 -24.51 9.15
CA SER A 147 -26.86 -24.89 9.22
C SER A 147 -27.59 -24.40 10.47
N SER A 148 -27.06 -23.40 11.19
CA SER A 148 -27.67 -22.92 12.44
C SER A 148 -28.52 -21.65 12.25
N ASN A 149 -29.81 -21.76 12.60
CA ASN A 149 -30.73 -20.70 13.06
C ASN A 149 -30.86 -19.39 12.28
N PHE A 150 -30.49 -19.34 11.00
CA PHE A 150 -30.88 -18.21 10.16
C PHE A 150 -32.40 -18.22 9.93
N SER A 151 -33.04 -17.07 10.10
CA SER A 151 -34.49 -16.91 9.93
C SER A 151 -34.80 -15.68 9.10
N GLY A 152 -35.96 -15.67 8.44
CA GLY A 152 -36.44 -14.53 7.66
C GLY A 152 -35.60 -14.25 6.40
N SER A 153 -35.21 -12.99 6.22
CA SER A 153 -34.48 -12.46 5.05
C SER A 153 -33.14 -13.14 4.79
N LEU A 154 -32.54 -13.73 5.82
CA LEU A 154 -31.20 -14.29 5.74
C LEU A 154 -31.20 -15.75 5.24
N GLU A 155 -32.25 -16.51 5.57
CA GLU A 155 -32.44 -17.85 5.01
C GLU A 155 -32.78 -17.76 3.51
N SER A 156 -33.65 -16.82 3.11
CA SER A 156 -33.95 -16.60 1.69
C SER A 156 -32.72 -16.14 0.91
N MET A 157 -31.86 -15.30 1.49
CA MET A 157 -30.59 -14.92 0.88
C MET A 157 -29.64 -16.11 0.74
N LYS A 158 -29.55 -16.96 1.76
CA LYS A 158 -28.74 -18.18 1.73
C LYS A 158 -29.18 -19.14 0.63
N GLU A 159 -30.48 -19.43 0.53
CA GLU A 159 -31.04 -20.28 -0.52
C GLU A 159 -30.75 -19.69 -1.91
N HIS A 160 -30.99 -18.40 -2.11
CA HIS A 160 -30.72 -17.72 -3.36
C HIS A 160 -29.23 -17.75 -3.74
N PHE A 161 -28.34 -17.55 -2.78
CA PHE A 161 -26.89 -17.64 -3.01
C PHE A 161 -26.44 -19.06 -3.32
N LYS A 162 -27.02 -20.08 -2.68
CA LYS A 162 -26.74 -21.49 -3.03
C LYS A 162 -27.12 -21.81 -4.46
N GLU A 163 -28.29 -21.34 -4.92
CA GLU A 163 -28.73 -21.48 -6.30
C GLU A 163 -27.79 -20.74 -7.27
N MET A 164 -27.43 -19.50 -6.97
CA MET A 164 -26.49 -18.74 -7.80
C MET A 164 -25.10 -19.40 -7.86
N TYR A 165 -24.65 -19.95 -6.74
CA TYR A 165 -23.37 -20.66 -6.65
C TYR A 165 -23.41 -21.97 -7.44
N SER A 166 -24.48 -22.76 -7.37
CA SER A 166 -24.61 -24.00 -8.15
C SER A 166 -24.68 -23.71 -9.66
N ASN A 167 -25.33 -22.61 -10.06
CA ASN A 167 -25.40 -22.13 -11.44
C ASN A 167 -24.10 -21.51 -11.96
N GLY A 168 -23.02 -21.47 -11.16
CA GLY A 168 -21.70 -21.02 -11.59
C GLY A 168 -21.47 -19.51 -11.52
N PHE A 169 -22.37 -18.73 -10.92
CA PHE A 169 -22.21 -17.28 -10.73
C PHE A 169 -21.25 -16.95 -9.58
N LYS A 170 -19.99 -17.41 -9.70
CA LYS A 170 -18.93 -17.31 -8.69
C LYS A 170 -17.83 -16.34 -9.12
N TYR A 171 -18.18 -15.07 -9.30
CA TYR A 171 -17.24 -14.08 -9.81
C TYR A 171 -16.29 -13.58 -8.71
N LYS A 172 -15.22 -14.32 -8.40
CA LYS A 172 -14.17 -13.84 -7.50
C LYS A 172 -13.26 -12.85 -8.22
N TRP A 173 -13.01 -11.68 -7.63
CA TRP A 173 -12.09 -10.68 -8.19
C TRP A 173 -10.66 -10.86 -7.67
N SER A 174 -10.43 -10.43 -6.44
CA SER A 174 -9.13 -10.46 -5.75
C SER A 174 -9.38 -10.65 -4.26
N THR A 175 -8.36 -11.12 -3.54
CA THR A 175 -8.39 -11.12 -2.06
C THR A 175 -8.12 -9.72 -1.53
N ASP A 176 -8.66 -9.43 -0.35
CA ASP A 176 -8.42 -8.22 0.44
C ASP A 176 -6.95 -7.77 0.46
N THR A 177 -6.03 -8.68 0.76
CA THR A 177 -4.59 -8.41 0.83
C THR A 177 -4.00 -8.10 -0.55
N LEU A 178 -4.36 -8.86 -1.59
CA LEU A 178 -3.82 -8.66 -2.94
C LEU A 178 -4.26 -7.33 -3.53
N THR A 179 -5.50 -6.91 -3.26
CA THR A 179 -6.03 -5.61 -3.70
C THR A 179 -5.15 -4.45 -3.23
N TRP A 180 -4.78 -4.42 -1.95
CA TRP A 180 -3.92 -3.36 -1.41
C TRP A 180 -2.50 -3.40 -1.95
N TRP A 181 -1.92 -4.59 -2.12
CA TRP A 181 -0.59 -4.73 -2.75
C TRP A 181 -0.60 -4.25 -4.20
N PHE A 182 -1.59 -4.64 -5.00
CA PHE A 182 -1.70 -4.18 -6.38
C PHE A 182 -1.93 -2.69 -6.48
N ALA A 183 -2.73 -2.09 -5.59
CA ALA A 183 -2.91 -0.65 -5.51
C ALA A 183 -1.57 0.07 -5.28
N ILE A 184 -0.76 -0.40 -4.33
CA ILE A 184 0.57 0.14 -4.06
C ILE A 184 1.48 0.01 -5.28
N PHE A 185 1.53 -1.16 -5.93
CA PHE A 185 2.34 -1.35 -7.14
C PHE A 185 1.92 -0.40 -8.27
N LYS A 186 0.61 -0.23 -8.49
CA LYS A 186 0.07 0.74 -9.45
C LYS A 186 0.52 2.17 -9.11
N ILE A 187 0.44 2.59 -7.84
CA ILE A 187 0.89 3.92 -7.37
C ILE A 187 2.40 4.10 -7.57
N ILE A 188 3.22 3.12 -7.17
CA ILE A 188 4.68 3.12 -7.38
C ILE A 188 4.99 3.29 -8.87
N ALA A 189 4.33 2.53 -9.74
CA ALA A 189 4.54 2.60 -11.17
C ALA A 189 4.18 3.98 -11.75
N VAL A 190 3.05 4.56 -11.34
CA VAL A 190 2.65 5.93 -11.72
C VAL A 190 3.74 6.92 -11.30
N ILE A 191 4.11 6.95 -10.03
CA ILE A 191 5.07 7.92 -9.50
C ILE A 191 6.44 7.77 -10.17
N LEU A 192 6.95 6.55 -10.33
CA LEU A 192 8.24 6.29 -10.98
C LEU A 192 8.24 6.75 -12.44
N CYS A 193 7.20 6.40 -13.21
CA CYS A 193 7.17 6.77 -14.62
C CYS A 193 7.05 8.28 -14.82
N PHE A 194 6.21 8.96 -14.03
CA PHE A 194 6.10 10.42 -14.09
C PHE A 194 7.42 11.08 -13.70
N ASN A 195 8.09 10.62 -12.63
CA ASN A 195 9.38 11.19 -12.21
C ASN A 195 10.50 10.96 -13.24
N ILE A 196 10.62 9.75 -13.79
CA ILE A 196 11.66 9.42 -14.79
C ILE A 196 11.43 10.23 -16.07
N TRP A 197 10.20 10.31 -16.56
CA TRP A 197 9.93 10.97 -17.84
C TRP A 197 9.96 12.49 -17.77
N LEU A 198 9.70 13.07 -16.60
CA LEU A 198 9.89 14.51 -16.36
C LEU A 198 11.36 14.92 -16.26
N LYS A 199 12.24 14.02 -15.78
CA LYS A 199 13.67 14.29 -15.56
C LYS A 199 14.58 13.77 -16.67
N ASN A 200 14.08 13.04 -17.67
CA ASN A 200 14.90 12.51 -18.76
C ASN A 200 15.26 13.62 -19.75
N ASP A 201 16.20 14.45 -19.31
CA ASP A 201 16.76 15.55 -20.06
C ASP A 201 18.11 15.09 -20.63
N ASN A 202 18.24 15.12 -21.96
CA ASN A 202 19.46 14.78 -22.70
C ASN A 202 20.58 15.83 -22.52
N ASN A 203 20.61 16.52 -21.38
CA ASN A 203 21.55 17.58 -21.10
C ASN A 203 22.91 16.99 -20.75
N LYS A 204 23.72 16.85 -21.82
CA LYS A 204 25.17 16.66 -21.90
C LYS A 204 25.75 15.83 -20.76
N LYS A 205 26.10 14.57 -21.09
CA LYS A 205 27.20 13.85 -20.41
C LYS A 205 28.34 14.85 -20.23
N ILE A 206 28.50 15.39 -19.03
CA ILE A 206 29.71 16.11 -18.69
C ILE A 206 30.77 15.04 -18.73
N ILE A 207 31.66 15.15 -19.71
CA ILE A 207 32.98 14.55 -19.65
C ILE A 207 33.53 15.04 -18.32
N ILE A 208 33.55 14.15 -17.34
CA ILE A 208 34.24 14.38 -16.09
C ILE A 208 35.69 14.54 -16.54
N GLU A 209 36.17 15.78 -16.67
CA GLU A 209 37.59 16.07 -16.63
C GLU A 209 38.05 15.52 -15.29
N GLN A 210 38.58 14.30 -15.33
CA GLN A 210 39.30 13.73 -14.22
C GLN A 210 40.46 14.70 -13.98
N PRO A 211 40.56 15.35 -12.81
CA PRO A 211 41.78 16.06 -12.48
C PRO A 211 42.90 15.03 -12.63
N SER A 212 43.92 15.39 -13.41
CA SER A 212 45.06 14.56 -13.80
C SER A 212 45.38 13.54 -12.73
N ARG A 213 45.15 12.25 -13.04
CA ARG A 213 45.51 11.11 -12.19
C ARG A 213 46.99 11.23 -11.85
N SER A 214 47.31 11.71 -10.65
CA SER A 214 48.63 11.50 -10.08
C SER A 214 48.76 10.01 -9.76
N LEU A 215 49.89 9.44 -10.19
CA LEU A 215 50.20 8.00 -10.27
C LEU A 215 50.27 7.26 -8.91
N SER A 216 49.64 7.75 -7.84
CA SER A 216 49.70 7.15 -6.49
C SER A 216 48.36 6.91 -5.78
N GLN A 217 47.22 6.98 -6.48
CA GLN A 217 45.94 6.58 -5.87
C GLN A 217 45.75 5.07 -5.96
N SER A 218 45.96 4.37 -4.83
CA SER A 218 45.69 2.94 -4.70
C SER A 218 44.22 2.64 -5.00
N LYS A 219 43.93 1.50 -5.63
CA LYS A 219 42.54 1.03 -5.91
C LYS A 219 41.67 1.05 -4.64
N ILE A 220 42.29 0.90 -3.47
CA ILE A 220 41.65 0.96 -2.14
C ILE A 220 41.26 2.40 -1.79
N LYS A 221 42.11 3.41 -2.05
CA LYS A 221 41.77 4.83 -1.81
C LYS A 221 40.65 5.30 -2.74
N ASP A 222 40.64 4.85 -4.00
CA ASP A 222 39.54 5.11 -4.93
C ASP A 222 38.25 4.41 -4.52
N PHE A 223 38.34 3.18 -3.99
CA PHE A 223 37.20 2.46 -3.43
C PHE A 223 36.65 3.17 -2.19
N ILE A 224 37.50 3.55 -1.23
CA ILE A 224 37.12 4.30 -0.03
C ILE A 224 36.52 5.66 -0.40
N ASN A 225 37.08 6.37 -1.39
CA ASN A 225 36.53 7.64 -1.85
C ASN A 225 35.15 7.48 -2.50
N LYS A 226 34.88 6.36 -3.19
CA LYS A 226 33.55 6.03 -3.74
C LYS A 226 32.49 5.76 -2.65
N PHE A 227 32.89 5.27 -1.48
CA PHE A 227 31.99 5.04 -0.34
C PHE A 227 32.06 6.13 0.73
N SER A 228 32.94 7.11 0.60
CA SER A 228 33.08 8.19 1.58
C SER A 228 31.89 9.15 1.53
N LEU A 229 31.49 9.71 2.68
CA LEU A 229 30.41 10.70 2.81
C LEU A 229 30.82 12.10 2.29
N ASN A 230 31.73 12.18 1.31
CA ASN A 230 32.31 13.41 0.81
C ASN A 230 31.53 14.01 -0.37
N SER A 231 30.51 13.31 -0.87
CA SER A 231 29.66 13.80 -1.96
C SER A 231 28.17 13.59 -1.65
N ARG A 232 27.31 14.49 -2.17
CA ARG A 232 25.85 14.37 -2.04
C ARG A 232 25.32 13.03 -2.57
N LYS A 233 25.92 12.52 -3.66
CA LYS A 233 25.60 11.21 -4.23
C LYS A 233 25.89 10.08 -3.25
N ASN A 234 27.01 10.14 -2.51
CA ASN A 234 27.35 9.11 -1.53
C ASN A 234 26.48 9.23 -0.27
N ILE A 235 26.08 10.44 0.13
CA ILE A 235 25.09 10.62 1.20
C ILE A 235 23.75 9.99 0.80
N LEU A 236 23.29 10.20 -0.45
CA LEU A 236 22.08 9.56 -0.97
C LEU A 236 22.18 8.02 -0.94
N PHE A 237 23.34 7.46 -1.33
CA PHE A 237 23.58 6.03 -1.27
C PHE A 237 23.44 5.48 0.16
N TRP A 238 24.11 6.11 1.12
CA TRP A 238 24.06 5.68 2.52
C TRP A 238 22.67 5.90 3.15
N LEU A 239 21.93 6.92 2.70
CA LEU A 239 20.53 7.12 3.08
C LEU A 239 19.65 5.95 2.63
N ILE A 240 19.78 5.52 1.36
CA ILE A 240 19.06 4.39 0.79
C ILE A 240 19.39 3.11 1.57
N VAL A 241 20.68 2.82 1.75
CA VAL A 241 21.13 1.62 2.47
C VAL A 241 20.65 1.63 3.91
N GLY A 242 20.85 2.74 4.63
CA GLY A 242 20.44 2.88 6.03
C GLY A 242 18.95 2.73 6.23
N THR A 243 18.14 3.39 5.39
CA THR A 243 16.67 3.30 5.45
C THR A 243 16.19 1.90 5.09
N THR A 244 16.79 1.24 4.09
CA THR A 244 16.46 -0.14 3.72
C THR A 244 16.74 -1.11 4.87
N LEU A 245 17.89 -0.97 5.55
CA LEU A 245 18.25 -1.83 6.68
C LEU A 245 17.25 -1.70 7.85
N VAL A 246 16.82 -0.49 8.18
CA VAL A 246 15.77 -0.27 9.20
C VAL A 246 14.43 -0.87 8.75
N PHE A 247 14.13 -0.80 7.45
CA PHE A 247 12.85 -1.22 6.90
C PHE A 247 12.70 -2.74 6.72
N ILE A 248 13.79 -3.52 6.65
CA ILE A 248 13.72 -4.98 6.44
C ILE A 248 12.86 -5.67 7.51
N THR A 249 13.05 -5.36 8.79
CA THR A 249 12.29 -6.04 9.86
C THR A 249 10.79 -5.70 9.82
N PRO A 250 10.38 -4.41 9.69
CA PRO A 250 9.01 -4.05 9.35
C PRO A 250 8.45 -4.78 8.12
N LEU A 251 9.23 -4.89 7.04
CA LEU A 251 8.80 -5.55 5.82
C LEU A 251 8.51 -7.05 6.05
N VAL A 252 9.36 -7.75 6.82
CA VAL A 252 9.12 -9.16 7.18
C VAL A 252 7.85 -9.32 8.00
N PHE A 253 7.61 -8.42 8.96
CA PHE A 253 6.37 -8.42 9.75
C PHE A 253 5.13 -8.26 8.87
N ILE A 254 5.15 -7.32 7.92
CA ILE A 254 4.04 -7.09 6.98
C ILE A 254 3.81 -8.30 6.09
N ILE A 255 4.88 -8.90 5.54
CA ILE A 255 4.77 -10.12 4.72
C ILE A 255 4.12 -11.23 5.54
N ASN A 256 4.56 -11.45 6.77
CA ASN A 256 3.98 -12.46 7.65
C ASN A 256 2.47 -12.20 7.85
N MET A 257 2.06 -10.96 8.12
CA MET A 257 0.65 -10.58 8.27
C MET A 257 -0.21 -10.77 7.00
N CYS A 258 0.40 -10.75 5.82
CA CYS A 258 -0.29 -10.87 4.53
C CYS A 258 -0.43 -12.32 4.04
N LEU A 259 0.42 -13.25 4.51
CA LEU A 259 0.42 -14.64 4.06
C LEU A 259 -0.79 -15.40 4.61
N ILE A 260 -1.56 -16.05 3.73
CA ILE A 260 -2.83 -16.72 4.07
C ILE A 260 -2.66 -17.68 5.27
N ASN A 261 -1.62 -18.52 5.25
CA ASN A 261 -1.37 -19.55 6.24
C ASN A 261 -0.47 -19.10 7.41
N SER A 262 -0.20 -17.81 7.55
CA SER A 262 0.54 -17.34 8.71
C SER A 262 -0.34 -17.31 9.95
N GLN A 263 0.30 -17.48 11.11
CA GLN A 263 -0.37 -17.35 12.40
C GLN A 263 -0.96 -15.95 12.58
N MET A 264 -0.24 -14.92 12.12
CA MET A 264 -0.66 -13.52 12.23
C MET A 264 -1.93 -13.24 11.41
N ASN A 265 -1.94 -13.64 10.13
CA ASN A 265 -3.12 -13.46 9.27
C ASN A 265 -4.31 -14.25 9.80
N SER A 266 -4.08 -15.49 10.23
CA SER A 266 -5.12 -16.35 10.80
C SER A 266 -5.72 -15.69 12.06
N LEU A 267 -4.89 -15.24 13.00
CA LEU A 267 -5.34 -14.53 14.20
C LEU A 267 -6.23 -13.33 13.86
N LEU A 268 -5.82 -12.49 12.91
CA LEU A 268 -6.59 -11.33 12.51
C LEU A 268 -7.92 -11.71 11.83
N ASN A 269 -7.91 -12.69 10.92
CA ASN A 269 -9.13 -13.13 10.24
C ASN A 269 -10.12 -13.78 11.22
N TRP A 270 -9.65 -14.64 12.11
CA TRP A 270 -10.49 -15.27 13.14
C TRP A 270 -11.06 -14.25 14.12
N THR A 271 -10.27 -13.25 14.49
CA THR A 271 -10.72 -12.24 15.46
C THR A 271 -11.71 -11.24 14.86
N PHE A 272 -11.52 -10.82 13.61
CA PHE A 272 -12.32 -9.75 13.00
C PHE A 272 -13.34 -10.26 11.99
N ILE A 273 -12.94 -11.14 11.06
CA ILE A 273 -13.84 -11.62 10.01
C ILE A 273 -14.79 -12.68 10.54
N ILE A 274 -14.26 -13.75 11.19
CA ILE A 274 -15.12 -14.83 11.70
C ILE A 274 -16.06 -14.32 12.78
N SER A 275 -15.56 -13.50 13.71
CA SER A 275 -16.42 -12.86 14.72
C SER A 275 -17.56 -12.04 14.10
N ASP A 276 -17.31 -11.37 12.97
CA ASP A 276 -18.33 -10.57 12.29
C ASP A 276 -19.29 -11.42 11.45
N LEU A 277 -18.88 -12.61 10.99
CA LEU A 277 -19.74 -13.58 10.31
C LEU A 277 -20.71 -14.28 11.27
N TYR A 278 -20.28 -14.53 12.52
CA TYR A 278 -21.05 -15.23 13.55
C TYR A 278 -21.69 -14.31 14.58
N LYS A 279 -21.68 -12.98 14.36
CA LYS A 279 -22.16 -11.96 15.32
C LYS A 279 -23.55 -12.23 15.90
N THR A 280 -24.48 -12.76 15.12
CA THR A 280 -25.83 -13.10 15.59
C THR A 280 -26.01 -14.53 16.08
N LEU A 281 -25.05 -15.42 15.81
CA LEU A 281 -25.13 -16.85 16.12
C LEU A 281 -24.54 -17.17 17.49
N GLU A 282 -23.49 -16.46 17.89
CA GLU A 282 -22.95 -16.53 19.25
C GLU A 282 -23.34 -15.25 19.99
N ASN A 283 -23.93 -15.36 21.19
CA ASN A 283 -24.35 -14.24 22.05
C ASN A 283 -23.34 -13.08 21.94
N GLY A 284 -23.82 -11.91 21.51
CA GLY A 284 -23.05 -10.80 20.90
C GLY A 284 -21.88 -10.17 21.66
N ASP A 285 -21.32 -10.84 22.66
CA ASP A 285 -20.14 -10.43 23.41
C ASP A 285 -18.87 -10.44 22.55
N VAL A 286 -18.64 -11.45 21.69
CA VAL A 286 -17.36 -11.54 20.93
C VAL A 286 -17.14 -10.34 19.99
N SER A 287 -18.19 -9.86 19.33
CA SER A 287 -18.13 -8.71 18.42
C SER A 287 -17.96 -7.34 19.12
N ASN A 288 -18.31 -7.25 20.41
CA ASN A 288 -18.22 -6.00 21.19
C ASN A 288 -16.85 -5.80 21.85
N ILE A 289 -16.00 -6.83 21.89
CA ILE A 289 -14.72 -6.78 22.63
C ILE A 289 -13.58 -6.22 21.77
N THR A 290 -13.69 -6.26 20.44
CA THR A 290 -12.63 -5.81 19.51
C THR A 290 -12.76 -4.33 19.16
N LYS A 291 -12.32 -3.44 20.07
CA LYS A 291 -12.24 -1.98 19.81
C LYS A 291 -11.20 -1.56 18.74
N GLY A 292 -10.37 -2.49 18.25
CA GLY A 292 -9.35 -2.21 17.25
C GLY A 292 -9.92 -2.20 15.82
N SER A 293 -9.36 -1.40 14.93
CA SER A 293 -9.75 -1.41 13.51
C SER A 293 -8.96 -2.49 12.75
N TYR A 294 -9.65 -3.48 12.18
CA TYR A 294 -9.04 -4.50 11.31
C TYR A 294 -8.21 -3.86 10.20
N PHE A 295 -8.73 -2.78 9.60
CA PHE A 295 -8.05 -2.03 8.56
C PHE A 295 -6.73 -1.41 9.05
N ALA A 296 -6.76 -0.75 10.21
CA ALA A 296 -5.58 -0.10 10.79
C ALA A 296 -4.49 -1.12 11.19
N ILE A 297 -4.90 -2.30 11.63
CA ILE A 297 -3.95 -3.35 12.05
C ILE A 297 -3.37 -4.07 10.83
N LYS A 298 -4.20 -4.43 9.84
CA LYS A 298 -3.79 -5.27 8.70
C LYS A 298 -3.27 -4.49 7.48
N PHE A 299 -4.02 -3.49 7.01
CA PHE A 299 -3.75 -2.85 5.71
C PHE A 299 -2.99 -1.53 5.80
N LEU A 300 -3.16 -0.76 6.87
CA LEU A 300 -2.40 0.49 7.05
C LEU A 300 -0.87 0.27 7.03
N PRO A 301 -0.30 -0.77 7.68
CA PRO A 301 1.14 -1.05 7.58
C PRO A 301 1.60 -1.32 6.15
N VAL A 302 0.78 -2.01 5.36
CA VAL A 302 1.03 -2.29 3.93
C VAL A 302 1.09 -0.98 3.14
N ILE A 303 0.08 -0.11 3.31
CA ILE A 303 -0.03 1.19 2.60
C ILE A 303 1.16 2.10 2.90
N VAL A 304 1.47 2.35 4.18
CA VAL A 304 2.54 3.28 4.57
C VAL A 304 3.90 2.77 4.10
N SER A 305 4.10 1.45 4.15
CA SER A 305 5.32 0.81 3.63
C SER A 305 5.43 0.89 2.12
N GLY A 306 4.31 0.85 1.40
CA GLY A 306 4.26 1.06 -0.04
C GLY A 306 4.83 2.41 -0.46
N PHE A 307 4.48 3.49 0.26
CA PHE A 307 5.03 4.83 0.00
C PHE A 307 6.54 4.88 0.25
N LEU A 308 7.01 4.30 1.36
CA LEU A 308 8.44 4.23 1.65
C LEU A 308 9.22 3.45 0.57
N ILE A 309 8.69 2.30 0.12
CA ILE A 309 9.27 1.53 -0.99
C ILE A 309 9.33 2.37 -2.26
N ALA A 310 8.25 3.10 -2.59
CA ALA A 310 8.22 4.01 -3.73
C ALA A 310 9.38 5.02 -3.68
N ASN A 311 9.58 5.63 -2.52
CA ASN A 311 10.57 6.68 -2.33
C ASN A 311 12.01 6.13 -2.33
N ILE A 312 12.23 4.94 -1.77
CA ILE A 312 13.51 4.20 -1.89
C ILE A 312 13.81 3.90 -3.36
N LEU A 313 12.83 3.46 -4.15
CA LEU A 313 13.01 3.18 -5.58
C LEU A 313 13.31 4.45 -6.38
N ILE A 314 12.59 5.55 -6.13
CA ILE A 314 12.84 6.85 -6.77
C ILE A 314 14.25 7.34 -6.43
N SER A 315 14.65 7.26 -5.17
CA SER A 315 15.99 7.63 -4.70
C SER A 315 17.07 6.76 -5.33
N SER A 316 16.80 5.47 -5.51
CA SER A 316 17.72 4.53 -6.19
C SER A 316 17.89 4.89 -7.66
N VAL A 317 16.80 5.20 -8.36
CA VAL A 317 16.85 5.69 -9.75
C VAL A 317 17.62 7.01 -9.84
N ALA A 318 17.37 7.95 -8.93
CA ALA A 318 18.08 9.22 -8.85
C ALA A 318 19.59 9.03 -8.67
N TYR A 319 19.99 8.07 -7.84
CA TYR A 319 21.38 7.70 -7.62
C TYR A 319 22.03 7.10 -8.87
N ILE A 320 21.37 6.13 -9.51
CA ILE A 320 21.88 5.44 -10.72
C ILE A 320 22.01 6.43 -11.89
N GLN A 321 21.00 7.27 -12.10
CA GLN A 321 20.96 8.23 -13.20
C GLN A 321 21.73 9.52 -12.91
N ASN A 322 22.34 9.67 -11.72
CA ASN A 322 23.08 10.86 -11.29
C ASN A 322 22.26 12.16 -11.41
N TRP A 323 21.02 12.15 -10.93
CA TRP A 323 20.18 13.35 -10.95
C TRP A 323 20.84 14.49 -10.17
N ARG A 324 20.95 15.66 -10.81
CA ARG A 324 21.41 16.89 -10.15
C ARG A 324 20.28 17.46 -9.30
N THR A 325 20.28 17.15 -8.02
CA THR A 325 19.33 17.71 -7.06
C THR A 325 19.86 19.02 -6.48
N SER A 326 18.98 19.99 -6.29
CA SER A 326 19.31 21.20 -5.52
C SER A 326 19.44 20.84 -4.04
N ASN A 327 20.14 21.67 -3.26
CA ASN A 327 20.28 21.43 -1.81
C ASN A 327 18.91 21.42 -1.10
N LYS A 328 17.97 22.27 -1.55
CA LYS A 328 16.61 22.31 -1.00
C LYS A 328 15.82 21.05 -1.35
N THR A 329 15.91 20.57 -2.59
CA THR A 329 15.24 19.34 -3.04
C THR A 329 15.78 18.13 -2.30
N PHE A 330 17.10 18.02 -2.16
CA PHE A 330 17.72 16.92 -1.42
C PHE A 330 17.34 16.95 0.07
N ALA A 331 17.34 18.12 0.71
CA ALA A 331 16.92 18.26 2.09
C ALA A 331 15.44 17.86 2.27
N PHE A 332 14.58 18.23 1.33
CA PHE A 332 13.18 17.83 1.33
C PHE A 332 13.01 16.31 1.16
N GLU A 333 13.67 15.69 0.18
CA GLU A 333 13.67 14.23 -0.03
C GLU A 333 14.15 13.50 1.24
N PHE A 334 15.21 14.01 1.88
CA PHE A 334 15.74 13.49 3.15
C PHE A 334 14.72 13.57 4.29
N SER A 335 14.04 14.72 4.46
CA SER A 335 13.00 14.89 5.47
C SER A 335 11.77 14.01 5.21
N VAL A 336 11.36 13.85 3.95
CA VAL A 336 10.23 12.99 3.58
C VAL A 336 10.55 11.53 3.89
N LEU A 337 11.72 11.03 3.51
CA LEU A 337 12.15 9.65 3.85
C LEU A 337 12.19 9.40 5.36
N LEU A 338 12.64 10.38 6.15
CA LEU A 338 12.63 10.29 7.62
C LEU A 338 11.20 10.18 8.18
N ILE A 339 10.28 11.01 7.68
CA ILE A 339 8.89 10.98 8.12
C ILE A 339 8.24 9.65 7.74
N GLU A 340 8.46 9.18 6.51
CA GLU A 340 7.92 7.91 6.03
C GLU A 340 8.38 6.71 6.86
N ILE A 341 9.68 6.58 7.12
CA ILE A 341 10.20 5.47 7.93
C ILE A 341 9.72 5.55 9.39
N LEU A 342 9.60 6.75 9.97
CA LEU A 342 8.99 6.93 11.29
C LEU A 342 7.52 6.51 11.30
N CYS A 343 6.74 6.89 10.29
CA CYS A 343 5.35 6.47 10.14
C CYS A 343 5.25 4.94 10.02
N VAL A 344 6.11 4.29 9.23
CA VAL A 344 6.17 2.82 9.16
C VAL A 344 6.41 2.23 10.54
N LEU A 345 7.42 2.70 11.27
CA LEU A 345 7.76 2.16 12.59
C LEU A 345 6.60 2.34 13.60
N ILE A 346 5.91 3.49 13.59
CA ILE A 346 4.76 3.75 14.47
C ILE A 346 3.61 2.80 14.15
N VAL A 347 3.24 2.68 12.87
CA VAL A 347 2.12 1.83 12.44
C VAL A 347 2.41 0.36 12.71
N ILE A 348 3.65 -0.07 12.53
CA ILE A 348 4.08 -1.45 12.82
C ILE A 348 4.08 -1.72 14.32
N ALA A 349 4.56 -0.79 15.14
CA ALA A 349 4.52 -0.92 16.59
C ALA A 349 3.07 -0.99 17.10
N TYR A 350 2.17 -0.16 16.56
CA TYR A 350 0.74 -0.22 16.86
C TYR A 350 0.13 -1.57 16.49
N SER A 351 0.39 -2.05 15.26
CA SER A 351 -0.14 -3.32 14.78
C SER A 351 0.39 -4.52 15.57
N ALA A 352 1.68 -4.51 15.93
CA ALA A 352 2.28 -5.54 16.79
C ALA A 352 1.69 -5.53 18.20
N HIS A 353 1.47 -4.34 18.79
CA HIS A 353 0.81 -4.20 20.09
C HIS A 353 -0.62 -4.75 20.06
N GLU A 354 -1.42 -4.36 19.06
CA GLU A 354 -2.78 -4.87 18.93
C GLU A 354 -2.80 -6.39 18.71
N SER A 355 -1.91 -6.92 17.88
CA SER A 355 -1.79 -8.38 17.70
C SER A 355 -1.46 -9.11 19.00
N GLN A 356 -0.59 -8.56 19.85
CA GLN A 356 -0.32 -9.15 21.16
C GLN A 356 -1.58 -9.13 22.02
N ARG A 357 -2.26 -7.98 22.10
CA ARG A 357 -3.51 -7.85 22.86
C ARG A 357 -4.54 -8.88 22.42
N LEU A 358 -4.69 -9.12 21.12
CA LEU A 358 -5.60 -10.14 20.61
C LEU A 358 -5.16 -11.55 21.02
N THR A 359 -3.87 -11.86 20.95
CA THR A 359 -3.33 -13.14 21.41
C THR A 359 -3.64 -13.37 22.89
N ASP A 360 -3.45 -12.35 23.74
CA ASP A 360 -3.76 -12.41 25.17
C ASP A 360 -5.28 -12.60 25.41
N MET A 361 -6.12 -12.01 24.58
CA MET A 361 -7.59 -12.19 24.66
C MET A 361 -8.04 -13.60 24.29
N TRP A 362 -7.43 -14.21 23.26
CA TRP A 362 -7.65 -15.62 22.93
C TRP A 362 -7.17 -16.53 24.07
N ASN A 363 -5.97 -16.30 24.60
CA ASN A 363 -5.39 -17.11 25.67
C ASN A 363 -6.10 -16.96 27.02
N SER A 364 -6.80 -15.84 27.24
CA SER A 364 -7.63 -15.63 28.43
C SER A 364 -9.08 -16.08 28.26
N GLY A 365 -9.43 -16.68 27.11
CA GLY A 365 -10.79 -17.14 26.82
C GLY A 365 -11.81 -16.02 26.63
N LYS A 366 -11.38 -14.77 26.45
CA LYS A 366 -12.27 -13.64 26.15
C LYS A 366 -12.79 -13.68 24.72
N ILE A 367 -12.04 -14.30 23.81
CA ILE A 367 -12.48 -14.70 22.48
C ILE A 367 -12.46 -16.22 22.47
N SER A 368 -13.61 -16.83 22.20
CA SER A 368 -13.74 -18.28 22.05
C SER A 368 -14.86 -18.56 21.07
N PHE A 369 -14.63 -19.51 20.16
CA PHE A 369 -15.68 -20.07 19.31
C PHE A 369 -15.96 -21.50 19.76
N SER A 370 -17.16 -21.99 19.44
CA SER A 370 -17.46 -23.42 19.60
C SER A 370 -16.47 -24.33 18.84
N SER A 371 -16.27 -25.55 19.34
CA SER A 371 -15.36 -26.53 18.72
C SER A 371 -15.75 -26.87 17.28
N GLU A 372 -17.04 -26.88 16.98
CA GLU A 372 -17.57 -27.11 15.63
C GLU A 372 -17.08 -26.07 14.63
N ILE A 373 -17.05 -24.78 15.02
CA ILE A 373 -16.54 -23.69 14.17
C ILE A 373 -15.02 -23.83 14.00
N LEU A 374 -14.28 -24.11 15.09
CA LEU A 374 -12.82 -24.26 15.05
C LEU A 374 -12.36 -25.43 14.18
N GLU A 375 -13.18 -26.48 14.05
CA GLU A 375 -12.89 -27.67 13.24
C GLU A 375 -13.41 -27.57 11.79
N SER A 376 -14.13 -26.50 11.43
CA SER A 376 -14.66 -26.33 10.06
C SER A 376 -13.53 -26.30 9.02
N LYS A 377 -13.60 -27.26 8.08
CA LYS A 377 -12.63 -27.39 6.99
C LYS A 377 -12.65 -26.18 6.07
N TYR A 378 -13.84 -25.62 5.82
CA TYR A 378 -13.98 -24.41 5.02
C TYR A 378 -13.29 -23.22 5.68
N LEU A 379 -13.55 -22.97 6.97
CA LEU A 379 -13.00 -21.81 7.66
C LEU A 379 -11.47 -21.89 7.77
N ILE A 380 -10.92 -23.07 8.09
CA ILE A 380 -9.47 -23.28 8.15
C ILE A 380 -8.82 -23.04 6.78
N LYS A 381 -9.44 -23.53 5.70
CA LYS A 381 -8.91 -23.36 4.34
C LYS A 381 -8.95 -21.90 3.87
N THR A 382 -9.99 -21.16 4.21
CA THR A 382 -10.22 -19.80 3.72
C THR A 382 -9.53 -18.74 4.58
N TYR A 383 -9.51 -18.92 5.90
CA TYR A 383 -9.04 -17.92 6.86
C TYR A 383 -7.76 -18.31 7.61
N GLY A 384 -7.28 -19.54 7.41
CA GLY A 384 -6.08 -20.09 8.03
C GLY A 384 -6.37 -20.81 9.35
N SER A 385 -5.40 -21.55 9.87
CA SER A 385 -5.50 -22.27 11.14
C SER A 385 -4.82 -21.51 12.27
N LEU A 386 -5.50 -21.32 13.40
CA LEU A 386 -4.84 -20.94 14.65
C LEU A 386 -4.02 -22.14 15.15
N LYS A 387 -2.70 -21.97 15.23
CA LYS A 387 -1.83 -22.96 15.88
C LYS A 387 -1.90 -22.80 17.39
N TRP A 388 -2.17 -23.91 18.06
CA TRP A 388 -2.22 -24.02 19.51
C TRP A 388 -0.98 -24.77 20.01
N GLN A 389 -0.43 -24.30 21.13
CA GLN A 389 0.59 -25.00 21.89
C GLN A 389 0.13 -25.03 23.34
N SER A 390 -0.15 -26.22 23.87
CA SER A 390 -0.60 -26.42 25.25
C SER A 390 -1.79 -25.50 25.62
N ASP A 391 -2.86 -25.57 24.82
CA ASP A 391 -4.11 -24.79 24.97
C ASP A 391 -3.98 -23.26 24.87
N THR A 392 -2.81 -22.76 24.45
CA THR A 392 -2.58 -21.34 24.17
C THR A 392 -2.29 -21.12 22.68
N VAL A 393 -2.84 -20.05 22.12
CA VAL A 393 -2.50 -19.56 20.79
C VAL A 393 -1.03 -19.13 20.80
N THR A 394 -0.24 -19.74 19.91
CA THR A 394 1.17 -19.37 19.76
C THR A 394 1.30 -17.92 19.33
N GLU A 395 2.24 -17.19 19.93
CA GLU A 395 2.50 -15.79 19.62
C GLU A 395 2.83 -15.61 18.13
N PRO A 396 2.10 -14.76 17.39
CA PRO A 396 2.24 -14.62 15.94
C PRO A 396 3.49 -13.83 15.53
N TRP A 397 4.13 -13.15 16.47
CA TRP A 397 5.36 -12.35 16.29
C TRP A 397 6.15 -12.24 17.61
N MET A 398 7.15 -11.36 17.65
CA MET A 398 7.82 -10.94 18.88
C MET A 398 6.83 -10.30 19.86
N SER A 399 6.80 -10.82 21.08
CA SER A 399 5.88 -10.39 22.15
C SER A 399 6.53 -9.55 23.23
N GLY A 400 5.68 -8.79 23.94
CA GLY A 400 6.05 -8.03 25.13
C GLY A 400 7.30 -7.17 24.96
N LEU A 401 8.32 -7.42 25.78
CA LEU A 401 9.57 -6.65 25.75
C LEU A 401 10.33 -6.79 24.42
N LYS A 402 10.17 -7.89 23.67
CA LYS A 402 10.95 -8.15 22.46
C LYS A 402 10.62 -7.15 21.33
N TYR A 403 9.33 -6.88 21.07
CA TYR A 403 8.96 -5.90 20.04
C TYR A 403 9.26 -4.46 20.48
N ILE A 404 9.14 -4.16 21.78
CA ILE A 404 9.52 -2.86 22.36
C ILE A 404 11.02 -2.64 22.16
N SER A 405 11.86 -3.62 22.51
CA SER A 405 13.30 -3.58 22.28
C SER A 405 13.65 -3.42 20.80
N GLN A 406 12.99 -4.17 19.91
CA GLN A 406 13.19 -4.03 18.47
C GLN A 406 12.86 -2.61 17.98
N THR A 407 11.76 -2.02 18.48
CA THR A 407 11.34 -0.65 18.12
C THR A 407 12.36 0.39 18.60
N ILE A 408 12.83 0.27 19.86
CA ILE A 408 13.87 1.15 20.41
C ILE A 408 15.16 1.04 19.62
N ILE A 409 15.63 -0.19 19.34
CA ILE A 409 16.85 -0.42 18.55
C ILE A 409 16.71 0.20 17.16
N SER A 410 15.56 0.00 16.50
CA SER A 410 15.29 0.54 15.16
C SER A 410 15.29 2.07 15.17
N LEU A 411 14.67 2.70 16.17
CA LEU A 411 14.65 4.15 16.33
C LEU A 411 16.03 4.72 16.65
N SER A 412 16.81 4.08 17.53
CA SER A 412 18.18 4.51 17.86
C SER A 412 19.11 4.40 16.66
N PHE A 413 19.00 3.32 15.88
CA PHE A 413 19.79 3.14 14.67
C PHE A 413 19.40 4.17 13.60
N LEU A 414 18.10 4.38 13.40
CA LEU A 414 17.57 5.40 12.50
C LEU A 414 18.06 6.80 12.88
N ALA A 415 17.90 7.21 14.14
CA ALA A 415 18.33 8.51 14.63
C ALA A 415 19.84 8.71 14.41
N THR A 416 20.65 7.68 14.70
CA THR A 416 22.10 7.72 14.52
C THR A 416 22.48 7.93 13.05
N ILE A 417 21.87 7.16 12.12
CA ILE A 417 22.09 7.29 10.69
C ILE A 417 21.72 8.70 10.21
N TYR A 418 20.53 9.17 10.56
CA TYR A 418 20.03 10.46 10.08
C TYR A 418 20.82 11.64 10.67
N VAL A 419 21.28 11.56 11.92
CA VAL A 419 22.17 12.57 12.51
C VAL A 419 23.53 12.60 11.79
N ILE A 420 24.17 11.44 11.58
CA ILE A 420 25.47 11.36 10.89
C ILE A 420 25.36 11.91 9.46
N LEU A 421 24.35 11.47 8.71
CA LEU A 421 24.14 11.91 7.34
C LEU A 421 23.76 13.40 7.27
N GLY A 422 22.92 13.88 8.20
CA GLY A 422 22.52 15.29 8.29
C GLY A 422 23.69 16.22 8.60
N VAL A 423 24.54 15.87 9.57
CA VAL A 423 25.75 16.64 9.91
C VAL A 423 26.71 16.69 8.71
N LYS A 424 26.91 15.57 8.02
CA LYS A 424 27.75 15.53 6.82
C LYS A 424 27.18 16.35 5.68
N PHE A 425 25.86 16.29 5.46
CA PHE A 425 25.19 17.09 4.45
C PHE A 425 25.34 18.59 4.72
N LYS A 426 25.15 19.02 5.98
CA LYS A 426 25.38 20.41 6.40
C LYS A 426 26.81 20.87 6.11
N LYS A 427 27.81 20.07 6.48
CA LYS A 427 29.23 20.38 6.23
C LYS A 427 29.57 20.51 4.74
N ILE A 428 28.96 19.70 3.87
CA ILE A 428 29.15 19.82 2.42
C ILE A 428 28.53 21.11 1.88
N ASN A 429 27.41 21.56 2.44
CA ASN A 429 26.75 22.80 2.02
C ASN A 429 27.44 24.06 2.54
N GLU A 430 28.15 23.99 3.67
CA GLU A 430 28.94 25.14 4.19
C GLU A 430 30.26 25.32 3.44
N ASN A 431 30.78 24.25 2.82
CA ASN A 431 32.06 24.25 2.10
C ASN A 431 31.92 24.52 0.58
N ASN A 432 30.69 24.65 0.05
CA ASN A 432 30.39 24.99 -1.36
C ASN A 432 29.55 26.25 -1.41
#